data_AF-A0A2N2G588-F1
#
_entry.id   AF-A0A2N2G588-F1
#
_cell.length_a   1.000
_cell.length_b   1.000
_cell.length_c   1.000
_cell.angle_alpha   90.00
_cell.angle_beta   90.00
_cell.angle_gamma   90.00
#
_symmetry.space_group_name_H-M   'P 1'
#
loop_
_entity.id
_entity.type
_entity.pdbx_description
1 polymer ?
#
loop_
_entity_poly.entity_id
_entity_poly.type
_entity_poly.pdbx_seq_one_letter_code
_entity_poly.pdbx_strand_id
1 'polypeptide(L)'
;MDKIVIEGGYPLHGEIAVSGAKNAALPLMAACLLSAEPIILRNMPDLRDTRTFLTLLESFGVRWQKDGTVLVLDASTITNCEASYEMVKTMRASVLVLGPLLARHGMARVSLPG
;
A
#
# COMPACT_ATOMS: atom_id res chain seq x y z
N MET A 1 -10.63 1.04 -24.42
CA MET A 1 -9.23 1.40 -24.20
C MET A 1 -9.20 2.89 -23.94
N ASP A 2 -8.75 3.27 -22.76
CA ASP A 2 -8.54 4.68 -22.45
C ASP A 2 -7.33 5.17 -23.26
N LYS A 3 -7.42 6.39 -23.80
CA LYS A 3 -6.32 7.01 -24.56
C LYS A 3 -6.15 8.46 -24.14
N ILE A 4 -4.89 8.88 -24.12
CA ILE A 4 -4.53 10.30 -24.02
C ILE A 4 -4.10 10.72 -25.43
N VAL A 5 -4.75 11.75 -25.97
CA VAL A 5 -4.37 12.38 -27.25
C VAL A 5 -3.70 13.70 -26.90
N ILE A 6 -2.45 13.87 -27.33
CA ILE A 6 -1.64 15.05 -27.04
C ILE A 6 -1.36 15.77 -28.36
N GLU A 7 -1.76 17.04 -28.44
CA GLU A 7 -1.39 17.93 -29.53
C GLU A 7 -0.19 18.79 -29.07
N GLY A 8 0.95 18.58 -29.71
CA GLY A 8 2.22 19.22 -29.34
C GLY A 8 2.31 20.69 -29.78
N GLY A 9 3.48 21.30 -29.53
CA GLY A 9 3.80 22.66 -29.97
C GLY A 9 3.78 23.73 -28.89
N TYR A 10 3.44 23.36 -27.64
CA TYR A 10 3.31 24.29 -26.52
C TYR A 10 4.34 24.01 -25.42
N PRO A 11 5.20 24.97 -25.06
CA PRO A 11 6.06 24.83 -23.89
C PRO A 11 5.24 24.85 -22.60
N LEU A 12 5.61 24.03 -21.61
CA LEU A 12 4.97 24.02 -20.30
C LEU A 12 5.59 25.09 -19.40
N HIS A 13 4.76 25.95 -18.81
CA HIS A 13 5.16 26.96 -17.84
C HIS A 13 4.22 26.93 -16.63
N GLY A 14 4.78 26.82 -15.42
CA GLY A 14 4.02 26.79 -14.17
C GLY A 14 4.67 25.94 -13.09
N GLU A 15 3.94 25.73 -12.00
CA GLU A 15 4.35 24.92 -10.86
C GLU A 15 3.32 23.81 -10.62
N ILE A 16 3.78 22.65 -10.15
CA ILE A 16 2.91 21.54 -9.76
C ILE A 16 3.33 21.02 -8.39
N ALA A 17 2.34 20.64 -7.58
CA ALA A 17 2.60 19.93 -6.33
C ALA A 17 2.94 18.46 -6.63
N VAL A 18 4.00 17.94 -6.01
CA VAL A 18 4.41 16.54 -6.16
C VAL A 18 3.78 15.70 -5.06
N SER A 19 3.04 14.66 -5.47
CA SER A 19 2.49 13.66 -4.55
C SER A 19 3.59 12.81 -3.90
N GLY A 20 3.30 12.22 -2.74
CA GLY A 20 4.22 11.30 -2.08
C GLY A 20 4.69 10.13 -2.96
N ALA A 21 5.90 9.64 -2.68
CA ALA A 21 6.52 8.58 -3.46
C ALA A 21 5.89 7.22 -3.17
N LYS A 22 5.25 6.62 -4.20
CA LYS A 22 4.64 5.28 -4.10
C LYS A 22 5.59 4.22 -3.52
N ASN A 23 6.84 4.21 -3.99
CA ASN A 23 7.81 3.18 -3.62
C ASN A 23 8.30 3.32 -2.16
N ALA A 24 8.10 4.47 -1.54
CA ALA A 24 8.27 4.65 -0.09
C ALA A 24 6.97 4.34 0.66
N ALA A 25 5.82 4.73 0.09
CA ALA A 25 4.50 4.51 0.68
C ALA A 25 4.20 3.02 0.93
N LEU A 26 4.43 2.13 -0.04
CA LEU A 26 4.06 0.71 0.09
C LEU A 26 4.83 -0.02 1.22
N PRO A 27 6.17 0.11 1.35
CA PRO A 27 6.89 -0.44 2.50
C PRO A 27 6.46 0.16 3.84
N LEU A 28 6.17 1.47 3.88
CA LEU A 28 5.69 2.13 5.11
C LEU A 28 4.30 1.62 5.53
N MET A 29 3.43 1.36 4.56
CA MET A 29 2.14 0.72 4.83
C MET A 29 2.33 -0.69 5.37
N ALA A 30 3.23 -1.50 4.80
CA ALA A 30 3.53 -2.84 5.30
C ALA A 30 4.13 -2.83 6.71
N ALA A 31 4.92 -1.80 7.04
CA ALA A 31 5.52 -1.65 8.37
C ALA A 31 4.48 -1.49 9.49
N CYS A 32 3.22 -1.12 9.19
CA CYS A 32 2.17 -1.09 10.20
C CYS A 32 1.95 -2.44 10.86
N LEU A 33 2.18 -3.54 10.14
CA LEU A 33 2.05 -4.89 10.64
C LEU A 33 3.03 -5.20 11.77
N LEU A 34 4.12 -4.42 11.94
CA LEU A 34 5.07 -4.57 13.05
C LEU A 34 4.55 -3.99 14.38
N SER A 35 3.53 -3.13 14.35
CA SER A 35 3.05 -2.38 15.51
C SER A 35 1.66 -2.84 15.96
N ALA A 36 1.45 -2.91 17.28
CA ALA A 36 0.10 -3.03 17.84
C ALA A 36 -0.59 -1.65 18.02
N GLU A 37 0.18 -0.56 17.94
CA GLU A 37 -0.34 0.81 18.02
C GLU A 37 -0.66 1.36 16.62
N PRO A 38 -1.66 2.25 16.50
CA PRO A 38 -1.98 2.92 15.25
C PRO A 38 -0.79 3.70 14.67
N ILE A 39 -0.57 3.58 13.35
CA ILE A 39 0.44 4.34 12.60
C ILE A 39 -0.26 5.39 11.73
N ILE A 40 0.29 6.61 11.74
CA ILE A 40 -0.19 7.73 10.92
C ILE A 40 0.85 8.03 9.84
N LEU A 41 0.50 7.80 8.58
CA LEU A 41 1.32 8.14 7.42
C LEU A 41 0.76 9.40 6.75
N ARG A 42 1.61 10.39 6.51
CA ARG A 42 1.24 11.66 5.86
C ARG A 42 1.83 11.73 4.46
N ASN A 43 1.26 12.60 3.61
CA ASN A 43 1.65 12.74 2.21
C ASN A 43 1.54 11.41 1.43
N MET A 44 0.48 10.64 1.69
CA MET A 44 0.24 9.39 0.99
C MET A 44 -0.35 9.62 -0.39
N PRO A 45 0.23 9.02 -1.45
CA PRO A 45 -0.31 9.14 -2.79
C PRO A 45 -1.61 8.32 -2.94
N ASP A 46 -2.54 8.79 -3.75
CA ASP A 46 -3.78 8.06 -4.05
C ASP A 46 -3.68 7.35 -5.41
N LEU A 47 -3.14 6.14 -5.39
CA LEU A 47 -2.87 5.35 -6.59
C LEU A 47 -3.59 4.00 -6.51
N ARG A 48 -3.72 3.34 -7.67
CA ARG A 48 -4.25 1.97 -7.72
C ARG A 48 -3.46 1.02 -6.81
N ASP A 49 -2.13 1.08 -6.86
CA ASP A 49 -1.26 0.24 -6.03
C ASP A 49 -1.51 0.44 -4.53
N THR A 50 -1.62 1.69 -4.04
CA THR A 50 -1.89 1.96 -2.62
C THR A 50 -3.27 1.46 -2.20
N ARG A 51 -4.28 1.57 -3.08
CA ARG A 51 -5.63 1.04 -2.80
C ARG A 51 -5.64 -0.48 -2.75
N THR A 52 -4.99 -1.16 -3.70
CA THR A 52 -4.83 -2.62 -3.68
C THR A 52 -4.08 -3.07 -2.43
N PHE A 53 -3.03 -2.35 -2.02
CA PHE A 53 -2.28 -2.67 -0.80
C PHE A 53 -3.13 -2.49 0.47
N LEU A 54 -4.02 -1.50 0.52
CA LEU A 54 -4.98 -1.36 1.63
C LEU A 54 -5.91 -2.57 1.72
N THR A 55 -6.46 -3.04 0.60
CA THR A 55 -7.31 -4.25 0.58
C THR A 55 -6.55 -5.49 1.05
N LEU A 56 -5.27 -5.62 0.71
CA LEU A 56 -4.42 -6.67 1.24
C LEU A 56 -4.25 -6.54 2.76
N LEU A 57 -3.98 -5.34 3.27
CA LEU A 57 -3.86 -5.12 4.71
C LEU A 57 -5.17 -5.40 5.46
N GLU A 58 -6.32 -4.99 4.90
CA GLU A 58 -7.65 -5.31 5.44
C GLU A 58 -7.88 -6.82 5.56
N SER A 59 -7.39 -7.61 4.59
CA SER A 59 -7.53 -9.07 4.66
C SER A 59 -6.80 -9.71 5.84
N PHE A 60 -5.79 -9.03 6.41
CA PHE A 60 -5.13 -9.45 7.66
C PHE A 60 -5.85 -8.95 8.92
N GLY A 61 -6.90 -8.13 8.78
CA GLY A 61 -7.62 -7.50 9.88
C GLY A 61 -7.17 -6.06 10.19
N VAL A 62 -6.26 -5.48 9.40
CA VAL A 62 -5.82 -4.09 9.59
C VAL A 62 -7.00 -3.15 9.30
N ARG A 63 -7.34 -2.32 10.28
CA ARG A 63 -8.30 -1.23 10.09
C ARG A 63 -7.58 0.00 9.55
N TRP A 64 -8.22 0.75 8.68
CA TRP A 64 -7.64 1.99 8.18
C TRP A 64 -8.67 3.08 7.95
N GLN A 65 -8.20 4.32 8.01
CA GLN A 65 -8.96 5.52 7.68
C GLN A 65 -8.08 6.46 6.87
N LYS A 66 -8.68 7.16 5.90
CA LYS A 66 -7.96 8.12 5.07
C LYS A 66 -8.70 9.45 5.06
N ASP A 67 -7.96 10.52 5.32
CA ASP A 67 -8.42 11.90 5.19
C ASP A 67 -7.39 12.69 4.35
N GLY A 68 -7.80 13.06 3.14
CA GLY A 68 -6.89 13.66 2.15
C GLY A 68 -5.67 12.78 1.88
N THR A 69 -4.49 13.28 2.22
CA THR A 69 -3.19 12.57 2.07
C THR A 69 -2.71 11.93 3.38
N VAL A 70 -3.54 11.93 4.42
CA VAL A 70 -3.25 11.29 5.72
C VAL A 70 -3.93 9.94 5.76
N LEU A 71 -3.15 8.89 6.04
CA LEU A 71 -3.61 7.52 6.20
C LEU A 71 -3.31 7.05 7.62
N VAL A 72 -4.32 6.57 8.32
CA VAL A 72 -4.20 5.93 9.63
C VAL A 72 -4.37 4.43 9.44
N LEU A 73 -3.45 3.64 9.98
CA LEU A 73 -3.43 2.18 9.93
C LEU A 73 -3.40 1.62 11.35
N ASP A 74 -4.29 0.69 11.67
CA ASP A 74 -4.37 0.02 12.96
C ASP A 74 -4.28 -1.50 12.77
N ALA A 75 -3.13 -2.05 13.16
CA ALA A 75 -2.80 -3.46 13.12
C ALA A 75 -2.77 -4.07 14.53
N SER A 76 -3.54 -3.52 15.48
CA SER A 76 -3.68 -4.08 16.84
C SER A 76 -4.18 -5.52 16.83
N THR A 77 -5.10 -5.84 15.91
CA THR A 77 -5.66 -7.19 15.74
C THR A 77 -5.34 -7.72 14.34
N ILE A 78 -4.47 -8.72 14.26
CA ILE A 78 -4.21 -9.49 13.03
C ILE A 78 -4.89 -10.85 13.14
N THR A 79 -5.69 -11.21 12.13
CA THR A 79 -6.53 -12.42 12.15
C THR A 79 -5.92 -13.61 11.43
N ASN A 80 -4.95 -13.37 10.54
CA ASN A 80 -4.24 -14.40 9.80
C ASN A 80 -2.90 -13.87 9.28
N CYS A 81 -2.03 -14.77 8.77
CA CYS A 81 -0.73 -14.43 8.21
C CYS A 81 -0.57 -15.01 6.79
N GLU A 82 -1.68 -15.16 6.05
CA GLU A 82 -1.70 -15.76 4.70
C GLU A 82 -2.18 -14.77 3.64
N ALA A 83 -1.27 -14.39 2.73
CA ALA A 83 -1.59 -13.63 1.53
C ALA A 83 -1.85 -14.60 0.37
N SER A 84 -3.13 -14.78 0.01
CA SER A 84 -3.52 -15.75 -1.02
C SER A 84 -3.13 -15.30 -2.43
N TYR A 85 -3.03 -16.25 -3.37
CA TYR A 85 -2.71 -15.99 -4.77
C TYR A 85 -3.58 -14.89 -5.39
N GLU A 86 -4.90 -14.93 -5.13
CA GLU A 86 -5.85 -13.97 -5.66
C GLU A 86 -5.55 -12.53 -5.20
N MET A 87 -5.03 -12.37 -3.98
CA MET A 87 -4.65 -11.06 -3.44
C MET A 87 -3.31 -10.57 -4.02
N VAL A 88 -2.33 -11.46 -4.20
CA VAL A 88 -0.98 -11.08 -4.62
C VAL A 88 -0.79 -10.97 -6.13
N LYS A 89 -1.57 -11.72 -6.94
CA LYS A 89 -1.40 -11.79 -8.41
C LYS A 89 -1.56 -10.44 -9.11
N THR A 90 -2.27 -9.52 -8.46
CA THR A 90 -2.58 -8.20 -9.01
C THR A 90 -1.45 -7.18 -8.78
N MET A 91 -0.48 -7.47 -7.90
CA MET A 91 0.53 -6.50 -7.48
C MET A 91 1.79 -7.17 -6.91
N ARG A 92 2.93 -7.00 -7.58
CA ARG A 92 4.24 -7.55 -7.14
C ARG A 92 4.70 -7.07 -5.76
N ALA A 93 4.34 -5.85 -5.37
CA ALA A 93 4.71 -5.28 -4.08
C ALA A 93 4.07 -6.00 -2.88
N SER A 94 3.05 -6.85 -3.09
CA SER A 94 2.42 -7.66 -2.03
C SER A 94 3.42 -8.50 -1.23
N VAL A 95 4.56 -8.88 -1.82
CA VAL A 95 5.66 -9.58 -1.12
C VAL A 95 6.18 -8.83 0.12
N LEU A 96 5.99 -7.50 0.19
CA LEU A 96 6.45 -6.66 1.29
C LEU A 96 5.83 -7.02 2.64
N VAL A 97 4.67 -7.69 2.68
CA VAL A 97 4.02 -8.10 3.95
C VAL A 97 4.72 -9.31 4.59
N LEU A 98 5.53 -10.06 3.83
CA LEU A 98 6.22 -11.26 4.31
C LEU A 98 7.12 -10.97 5.50
N GLY A 99 7.96 -9.92 5.40
CA GLY A 99 8.91 -9.55 6.45
C GLY A 99 8.22 -9.15 7.76
N PRO A 100 7.31 -8.16 7.74
CA PRO A 100 6.57 -7.74 8.93
C PRO A 100 5.76 -8.85 9.61
N LEU A 101 5.04 -9.67 8.84
CA LEU A 101 4.28 -10.79 9.39
C LEU A 101 5.20 -11.82 10.04
N LEU A 102 6.29 -12.20 9.36
CA LEU A 102 7.25 -13.15 9.91
C LEU A 102 7.90 -12.61 11.19
N ALA A 103 8.29 -11.34 11.21
CA ALA A 103 8.92 -10.71 12.37
C ALA A 103 8.01 -10.66 13.59
N ARG A 104 6.72 -10.34 13.42
CA ARG A 104 5.78 -10.18 14.55
C ARG A 104 5.12 -11.49 14.98
N HIS A 105 4.79 -12.38 14.05
CA HIS A 105 4.00 -13.59 14.31
C HIS A 105 4.79 -14.89 14.21
N GLY A 106 6.08 -14.84 13.80
CA GLY A 106 6.93 -16.02 13.64
C GLY A 106 6.57 -16.90 12.44
N MET A 107 5.52 -16.55 11.70
CA MET A 107 5.10 -17.25 10.48
C MET A 107 4.47 -16.28 9.49
N ALA A 108 4.63 -16.58 8.20
CA ALA A 108 3.95 -15.87 7.12
C ALA A 108 3.89 -16.77 5.89
N ARG A 109 2.75 -16.78 5.20
CA ARG A 109 2.56 -17.52 3.95
C ARG A 109 2.13 -16.52 2.88
N VAL A 110 3.01 -16.23 1.94
CA VAL A 110 2.76 -15.26 0.88
C VAL A 110 2.97 -15.95 -0.46
N SER A 111 1.94 -15.98 -1.30
CA SER A 111 2.07 -16.50 -2.66
C SER A 111 3.06 -15.64 -3.46
N LEU A 112 3.85 -16.27 -4.34
CA LEU A 112 4.79 -15.55 -5.18
C LEU A 112 4.02 -14.69 -6.20
N PRO A 113 4.39 -13.41 -6.37
CA PRO A 113 3.79 -12.57 -7.39
C PRO A 113 4.29 -12.96 -8.78
N GLY A 114 3.37 -13.13 -9.72
CA GLY A 114 3.64 -13.60 -11.08
C GLY A 114 2.71 -14.74 -11.44
#